data_AF-A0A1T5MA48-F1
#
_entry.id   AF-A0A1T5MA48-F1
#
_cell.length_a   1.000
_cell.length_b   1.000
_cell.length_c   1.000
_cell.angle_alpha   90.00
_cell.angle_beta   90.00
_cell.angle_gamma   90.00
#
_symmetry.space_group_name_H-M   'P 1'
#
loop_
_entity.id
_entity.type
_entity.pdbx_description
1 polymer ?
#
loop_
_entity_poly.entity_id
_entity_poly.type
_entity_poly.pdbx_seq_one_letter_code
_entity_poly.pdbx_strand_id
1 'polypeptide(L)'
;MLRVTIISFILLTLFESCSRKEVNPEQINGRYVRIIDFEVPHPATGKKLGTGIIRDTIFISAKQDGYEVRNNKWRRNHYDTRGWQDLEHEENHPMPTYMVSFDPTDGSLIPVMSGIFLPIKLNLKEHWLQKGKNKRNIYLKLK
;
A
#
# COMPACT_ATOMS: atom_id res chain seq x y z
N MET A 1 43.59 -47.75 17.28
CA MET A 1 43.59 -46.77 16.18
C MET A 1 42.40 -47.06 15.27
N LEU A 2 41.33 -46.26 15.34
CA LEU A 2 40.57 -45.85 14.15
C LEU A 2 39.66 -44.69 14.55
N ARG A 3 39.90 -43.55 13.91
CA ARG A 3 39.22 -42.27 14.08
C ARG A 3 37.85 -42.32 13.39
N VAL A 4 36.75 -42.26 14.12
CA VAL A 4 35.46 -41.84 13.56
C VAL A 4 34.64 -41.26 14.71
N THR A 5 34.33 -39.96 14.66
CA THR A 5 33.13 -39.28 15.24
C THR A 5 33.40 -37.83 15.68
N ILE A 6 33.96 -36.98 14.81
CA ILE A 6 33.86 -35.51 15.00
C ILE A 6 33.76 -34.80 13.65
N ILE A 7 32.76 -35.13 12.83
CA ILE A 7 32.45 -34.33 11.61
C ILE A 7 30.95 -34.03 11.47
N SER A 8 30.07 -34.68 12.23
CA SER A 8 28.62 -34.56 11.99
C SER A 8 27.88 -33.49 12.81
N PHE A 9 28.57 -32.67 13.60
CA PHE A 9 27.93 -31.63 14.43
C PHE A 9 28.12 -30.19 13.91
N ILE A 10 28.86 -29.98 12.82
CA ILE A 10 29.13 -28.64 12.27
C ILE A 10 28.28 -28.32 11.02
N LEU A 11 27.57 -29.31 10.45
CA LEU A 11 26.81 -29.10 9.21
C LEU A 11 25.30 -28.83 9.38
N LEU A 12 24.81 -28.65 10.62
CA LEU A 12 23.38 -28.44 10.91
C LEU A 12 23.03 -27.05 11.45
N THR A 13 24.00 -26.13 11.57
CA THR A 13 23.74 -24.75 12.02
C THR A 13 23.69 -23.73 10.87
N LEU A 14 23.63 -24.17 9.60
CA LEU A 14 23.57 -23.28 8.43
C LEU A 14 22.14 -22.95 7.95
N PHE A 15 21.11 -23.42 8.65
CA PHE A 15 19.73 -22.94 8.55
C PHE A 15 19.37 -22.54 9.99
N GLU A 16 19.26 -21.28 10.43
CA GLU A 16 18.35 -20.24 9.96
C GLU A 16 18.87 -18.85 10.38
N SER A 17 20.01 -18.40 9.87
CA SER A 17 20.23 -16.95 9.78
C SER A 17 19.48 -16.40 8.55
N CYS A 18 18.20 -16.76 8.40
CA CYS A 18 17.29 -15.96 7.60
C CYS A 18 17.08 -14.71 8.45
N SER A 19 17.95 -13.71 8.25
CA SER A 19 17.88 -12.41 8.90
C SER A 19 16.52 -11.81 8.56
N ARG A 20 15.48 -12.18 9.32
CA ARG A 20 14.17 -11.55 9.27
C ARG A 20 14.45 -10.10 9.61
N LYS A 21 14.43 -9.26 8.59
CA LYS A 21 14.65 -7.84 8.75
C LYS A 21 13.58 -7.35 9.70
N GLU A 22 13.95 -7.05 10.94
CA GLU A 22 13.02 -6.48 11.91
C GLU A 22 12.57 -5.12 11.36
N VAL A 23 11.33 -5.08 10.89
CA VAL A 23 10.70 -3.85 10.42
C VAL A 23 9.96 -3.26 11.60
N ASN A 24 10.31 -2.02 11.96
CA ASN A 24 9.58 -1.30 12.99
C ASN A 24 8.17 -1.00 12.45
N PRO A 25 7.09 -1.39 13.16
CA PRO A 25 5.71 -1.12 12.74
C PRO A 25 5.45 0.35 12.35
N GLU A 26 6.12 1.31 13.01
CA GLU A 26 6.00 2.74 12.69
C GLU A 26 6.50 3.11 11.29
N GLN A 27 7.36 2.28 10.69
CA GLN A 27 7.80 2.47 9.30
C GLN A 27 6.68 2.14 8.31
N ILE A 28 5.79 1.20 8.66
CA ILE A 28 4.65 0.74 7.85
C ILE A 28 3.39 1.56 8.17
N ASN A 29 3.15 1.85 9.45
CA ASN A 29 2.00 2.61 9.91
C ASN A 29 2.00 4.01 9.31
N GLY A 30 0.84 4.49 8.90
CA GLY A 30 0.66 5.89 8.53
C GLY A 30 -0.30 6.11 7.37
N ARG A 31 -0.19 7.30 6.81
CA ARG A 31 -1.07 7.82 5.78
C ARG A 31 -0.30 7.97 4.49
N TYR A 32 -0.76 7.31 3.43
CA TYR A 32 -0.12 7.29 2.12
C TYR A 32 -1.04 7.94 1.10
N VAL A 33 -0.55 8.93 0.37
CA VAL A 33 -1.38 9.74 -0.52
C VAL A 33 -0.87 9.70 -1.94
N ARG A 34 -1.81 9.59 -2.88
CA ARG A 34 -1.61 9.80 -4.31
C ARG A 34 -2.52 10.93 -4.76
N ILE A 35 -1.98 11.86 -5.54
CA ILE A 35 -2.74 12.97 -6.14
C ILE A 35 -2.78 12.73 -7.65
N ILE A 36 -3.95 12.91 -8.26
CA ILE A 36 -4.19 12.69 -9.68
C ILE A 36 -4.91 13.93 -10.23
N ASP A 37 -4.25 14.63 -11.13
CA ASP A 37 -4.84 15.74 -11.86
C ASP A 37 -5.47 15.23 -13.16
N PHE A 38 -6.65 15.75 -13.51
CA PHE A 38 -7.35 15.37 -14.74
C PHE A 38 -8.11 16.56 -15.34
N GLU A 39 -8.37 16.49 -16.65
CA GLU A 39 -9.19 17.46 -17.36
C GLU A 39 -10.66 17.07 -17.28
N VAL A 40 -11.53 18.07 -17.12
CA VAL A 40 -12.98 17.87 -17.07
C VAL A 40 -13.59 18.34 -18.39
N PRO A 41 -14.02 17.42 -19.28
CA PRO A 41 -14.69 17.80 -20.51
C PRO A 41 -16.20 17.98 -20.29
N HIS A 42 -16.83 18.82 -21.11
CA HIS A 42 -18.28 18.92 -21.20
C HIS A 42 -18.84 17.63 -21.80
N PRO A 43 -19.81 16.95 -21.15
CA PRO A 43 -20.22 15.61 -21.53
C PRO A 43 -20.80 15.52 -22.95
N ALA A 44 -21.46 16.58 -23.44
CA ALA A 44 -22.07 16.58 -24.76
C ALA A 44 -21.19 17.14 -25.88
N THR A 45 -20.19 17.99 -25.56
CA THR A 45 -19.43 18.72 -26.58
C THR A 45 -17.93 18.42 -26.56
N GLY A 46 -17.44 17.71 -25.53
CA GLY A 46 -16.02 17.43 -25.33
C GLY A 46 -15.18 18.66 -24.98
N LYS A 47 -15.75 19.87 -25.00
CA LYS A 47 -15.02 21.10 -24.69
C LYS A 47 -14.54 21.06 -23.23
N LYS A 48 -13.27 21.39 -23.00
CA LYS A 48 -12.70 21.47 -21.65
C LYS A 48 -13.43 22.52 -20.81
N LEU A 49 -14.01 22.08 -19.68
CA LEU A 49 -14.64 22.92 -18.67
C LEU A 49 -13.64 23.39 -17.61
N GLY A 50 -12.59 22.60 -17.37
CA GLY A 50 -11.50 22.97 -16.48
C GLY A 50 -10.72 21.75 -16.02
N THR A 51 -10.24 21.79 -14.78
CA THR A 51 -9.43 20.73 -14.17
C THR A 51 -10.07 20.20 -12.88
N GLY A 52 -9.82 18.93 -12.60
CA GLY A 52 -10.18 18.26 -11.36
C GLY A 52 -8.96 17.58 -10.74
N ILE A 53 -9.02 17.35 -9.45
CA ILE A 53 -7.99 16.64 -8.69
C ILE A 53 -8.65 15.52 -7.88
N ILE A 54 -8.11 14.32 -7.94
CA ILE A 54 -8.42 13.22 -7.01
C ILE A 54 -7.27 13.10 -6.02
N ARG A 55 -7.59 13.07 -4.73
CA ARG A 55 -6.68 12.67 -3.66
C ARG A 55 -7.10 11.27 -3.23
N ASP A 56 -6.25 10.28 -3.44
CA ASP A 56 -6.46 8.89 -3.01
C ASP A 56 -5.55 8.62 -1.80
N THR A 57 -6.13 8.29 -0.64
CA THR A 57 -5.38 8.08 0.60
C THR A 57 -5.60 6.68 1.15
N ILE A 58 -4.50 5.99 1.40
CA ILE A 58 -4.46 4.70 2.08
C ILE A 58 -3.96 4.94 3.49
N PHE A 59 -4.72 4.48 4.47
CA PHE A 59 -4.32 4.45 5.88
C PHE A 59 -3.93 3.02 6.22
N ILE A 60 -2.78 2.87 6.87
CA ILE A 60 -2.28 1.59 7.36
C ILE A 60 -2.05 1.72 8.86
N SER A 61 -2.64 0.82 9.63
CA SER A 61 -2.48 0.79 11.08
C SER A 61 -2.21 -0.63 11.56
N ALA A 62 -1.22 -0.78 12.44
CA ALA A 62 -0.92 -2.04 13.09
C ALA A 62 -2.11 -2.53 13.94
N LYS A 63 -2.33 -3.84 13.91
CA LYS A 63 -3.29 -4.59 14.73
C LYS A 63 -2.57 -5.81 15.32
N GLN A 64 -3.26 -6.56 16.18
CA GLN A 64 -2.68 -7.71 16.88
C GLN A 64 -2.05 -8.73 15.90
N ASP A 65 -2.71 -9.01 14.78
CA ASP A 65 -2.30 -10.05 13.82
C ASP A 65 -1.95 -9.50 12.43
N GLY A 66 -1.36 -8.30 12.37
CA GLY A 66 -0.91 -7.69 11.11
C GLY A 66 -1.29 -6.21 11.00
N TYR A 67 -1.80 -5.81 9.84
CA TYR A 67 -2.18 -4.43 9.58
C TYR A 67 -3.60 -4.35 9.02
N GLU A 68 -4.31 -3.31 9.42
CA GLU A 68 -5.58 -2.90 8.83
C GLU A 68 -5.30 -1.84 7.76
N VAL A 69 -5.89 -2.02 6.59
CA VAL A 69 -5.81 -1.09 5.47
C VAL A 69 -7.18 -0.48 5.23
N ARG A 70 -7.23 0.85 5.24
CA ARG A 70 -8.40 1.64 4.87
C ARG A 70 -8.06 2.55 3.70
N ASN A 71 -9.02 2.80 2.82
CA ASN A 71 -8.81 3.66 1.67
C ASN A 71 -9.94 4.67 1.57
N ASN A 72 -9.60 5.94 1.35
CA ASN A 72 -10.54 7.02 1.12
C ASN A 72 -10.10 7.79 -0.14
N LYS A 73 -11.05 8.26 -0.94
CA LYS A 73 -10.80 9.07 -2.13
C LYS A 73 -11.58 10.37 -2.05
N TRP A 74 -10.93 11.51 -2.22
CA TRP A 74 -11.59 12.81 -2.26
C TRP A 74 -11.40 13.43 -3.64
N ARG A 75 -12.38 14.21 -4.10
CA ARG A 75 -12.28 14.94 -5.36
C ARG A 75 -12.44 16.43 -5.12
N ARG A 76 -11.66 17.22 -5.84
CA ARG A 76 -11.83 18.67 -5.94
C ARG A 76 -12.01 19.03 -7.40
N ASN A 77 -13.05 19.80 -7.68
CA ASN A 77 -13.29 20.39 -8.99
C ASN A 77 -12.90 21.87 -8.92
N HIS A 78 -12.05 22.33 -9.85
CA HIS A 78 -11.68 23.75 -9.92
C HIS A 78 -12.65 24.58 -10.75
N TYR A 79 -13.40 23.95 -11.67
CA TYR A 79 -14.29 24.62 -12.61
C TYR A 79 -15.66 25.01 -12.02
N ASP A 80 -16.08 24.39 -10.92
CA ASP A 80 -17.38 24.67 -10.26
C ASP A 80 -17.23 25.30 -8.87
N THR A 81 -15.99 25.59 -8.43
CA THR A 81 -15.64 26.20 -7.12
C THR A 81 -16.10 25.44 -5.88
N ARG A 82 -16.54 24.18 -5.99
CA ARG A 82 -17.17 23.44 -4.87
C ARG A 82 -16.20 22.88 -3.82
N GLY A 83 -14.93 23.30 -3.82
CA GLY A 83 -13.94 22.84 -2.85
C GLY A 83 -13.63 21.34 -2.96
N TRP A 84 -13.12 20.73 -1.88
CA TRP A 84 -13.09 19.27 -1.80
C TRP A 84 -14.50 18.78 -1.53
N GLN A 85 -15.01 17.94 -2.42
CA GLN A 85 -16.22 17.19 -2.20
C GLN A 85 -15.82 15.82 -1.67
N ASP A 86 -16.46 15.42 -0.58
CA ASP A 86 -16.39 14.05 -0.10
C ASP A 86 -17.05 13.18 -1.16
N LEU A 87 -16.22 12.53 -1.98
CA LEU A 87 -16.67 11.35 -2.67
C LEU A 87 -16.51 10.24 -1.65
N GLU A 88 -17.61 9.71 -1.13
CA GLU A 88 -17.60 8.42 -0.44
C GLU A 88 -17.35 7.31 -1.47
N HIS A 89 -16.23 7.42 -2.20
CA HIS A 89 -15.73 6.59 -3.28
C HIS A 89 -16.20 6.99 -4.69
N GLU A 90 -15.27 6.84 -5.64
CA GLU A 90 -15.48 7.02 -7.08
C GLU A 90 -16.44 5.95 -7.65
N GLU A 91 -16.64 4.88 -6.88
CA GLU A 91 -17.68 3.86 -7.00
C GLU A 91 -18.67 4.09 -5.87
N ASN A 92 -19.98 3.85 -6.04
CA ASN A 92 -21.06 4.19 -5.09
C ASN A 92 -20.96 3.57 -3.66
N HIS A 93 -19.83 2.97 -3.26
CA HIS A 93 -19.68 2.25 -2.01
C HIS A 93 -18.29 2.42 -1.38
N PRO A 94 -18.19 2.43 -0.04
CA PRO A 94 -16.93 2.39 0.66
C PRO A 94 -16.04 1.24 0.20
N MET A 95 -14.80 1.54 -0.20
CA MET A 95 -13.81 0.48 -0.38
C MET A 95 -13.69 -0.24 0.96
N PRO A 96 -13.79 -1.58 0.97
CA PRO A 96 -13.79 -2.31 2.22
C PRO A 96 -12.50 -2.05 2.98
N THR A 97 -12.61 -1.99 4.30
CA THR A 97 -11.44 -2.13 5.17
C THR A 97 -11.01 -3.59 5.16
N TYR A 98 -9.71 -3.85 5.05
CA TYR A 98 -9.21 -5.22 4.97
C TYR A 98 -7.91 -5.42 5.76
N MET A 99 -7.71 -6.66 6.21
CA MET A 99 -6.52 -7.08 6.93
C MET A 99 -5.45 -7.56 5.96
N VAL A 100 -4.20 -7.22 6.27
CA VAL A 100 -3.02 -7.63 5.52
C VAL A 100 -1.93 -8.11 6.47
N SER A 101 -1.13 -9.07 6.00
CA SER A 101 0.06 -9.57 6.68
C SER A 101 1.30 -9.04 5.98
N PHE A 102 2.32 -8.66 6.73
CA PHE A 102 3.58 -8.17 6.18
C PHE A 102 4.51 -9.34 5.84
N ASP A 103 4.95 -9.42 4.59
CA ASP A 103 6.00 -10.32 4.12
C ASP A 103 7.35 -9.58 4.11
N PRO A 104 8.28 -9.92 5.03
CA PRO A 104 9.59 -9.28 5.10
C PRO A 104 10.51 -9.65 3.93
N THR A 105 10.19 -10.70 3.16
CA THR A 105 11.04 -11.23 2.08
C THR A 105 11.08 -10.27 0.90
N ASP A 106 9.92 -9.73 0.51
CA ASP A 106 9.77 -8.84 -0.65
C ASP A 106 9.28 -7.43 -0.25
N GLY A 107 8.99 -7.21 1.03
CA GLY A 107 8.51 -5.94 1.58
C GLY A 107 7.05 -5.66 1.23
N SER A 108 6.23 -6.69 1.02
CA SER A 108 4.83 -6.54 0.64
C SER A 108 3.87 -6.74 1.81
N LEU A 109 2.71 -6.09 1.73
CA LEU A 109 1.54 -6.38 2.54
C LEU A 109 0.58 -7.24 1.71
N ILE A 110 0.36 -8.46 2.18
CA ILE A 110 -0.42 -9.49 1.51
C ILE A 110 -1.82 -9.53 2.16
N PRO A 111 -2.90 -9.31 1.40
CA PRO A 111 -4.26 -9.43 1.92
C PRO A 111 -4.56 -10.83 2.43
N VAL A 112 -5.19 -10.92 3.59
CA VAL A 112 -5.66 -12.20 4.15
C VAL A 112 -6.72 -12.83 3.23
N MET A 113 -7.58 -11.99 2.65
CA MET A 113 -8.54 -12.40 1.60
C MET A 113 -7.94 -12.17 0.22
N SER A 114 -7.04 -13.07 -0.20
CA SER A 114 -6.44 -13.04 -1.53
C SER A 114 -7.51 -13.21 -2.62
N GLY A 115 -7.39 -12.45 -3.71
CA GLY A 115 -8.33 -12.47 -4.86
C GLY A 115 -9.33 -11.31 -4.92
N ILE A 116 -9.67 -10.68 -3.78
CA ILE A 116 -10.51 -9.48 -3.73
C ILE A 116 -9.64 -8.21 -3.70
N PHE A 117 -8.59 -8.24 -2.87
CA PHE A 117 -7.69 -7.11 -2.70
C PHE A 117 -6.33 -7.39 -3.35
N LEU A 118 -5.73 -6.34 -3.89
CA LEU A 118 -4.39 -6.40 -4.45
C LEU A 118 -3.32 -6.26 -3.35
N PRO A 119 -2.19 -6.95 -3.47
CA PRO A 119 -1.06 -6.74 -2.57
C PRO A 119 -0.51 -5.32 -2.69
N ILE A 120 0.04 -4.83 -1.58
CA ILE A 120 0.66 -3.51 -1.50
C ILE A 120 2.15 -3.72 -1.31
N LYS A 121 2.97 -3.26 -2.26
CA LYS A 121 4.42 -3.27 -2.09
C LYS A 121 4.87 -2.02 -1.35
N LEU A 122 5.69 -2.17 -0.33
CA LEU A 122 6.25 -1.05 0.43
C LEU A 122 7.71 -0.79 0.02
N ASN A 123 8.06 0.48 -0.07
CA ASN A 123 9.45 0.92 -0.01
C ASN A 123 9.67 1.70 1.27
N LEU A 124 10.18 1.01 2.29
CA LEU A 124 10.39 1.59 3.62
C LEU A 124 11.51 2.63 3.65
N LYS A 125 12.43 2.60 2.69
CA LYS A 125 13.55 3.56 2.59
C LYS A 125 13.12 4.88 1.95
N GLU A 126 12.31 4.80 0.91
CA GLU A 126 11.82 5.97 0.16
C GLU A 126 10.41 6.40 0.60
N HIS A 127 9.86 5.74 1.62
CA HIS A 127 8.57 6.04 2.24
C HIS A 127 7.41 6.14 1.23
N TRP A 128 7.30 5.15 0.34
CA TRP A 128 6.16 5.03 -0.57
C TRP A 128 5.58 3.62 -0.55
N LEU A 129 4.35 3.49 -1.04
CA LEU A 129 3.72 2.20 -1.33
C LEU A 129 3.20 2.15 -2.77
N GLN A 130 3.08 0.95 -3.30
CA GLN A 130 2.52 0.68 -4.63
C GLN A 130 1.39 -0.35 -4.51
N LYS A 131 0.18 0.01 -4.95
CA LYS A 131 -0.98 -0.89 -4.96
C LYS A 131 -1.01 -1.72 -6.25
N GLY A 132 -0.88 -3.04 -6.12
CA GLY A 132 -0.81 -3.97 -7.26
C GLY A 132 0.45 -3.80 -8.13
N LYS A 133 0.39 -4.29 -9.37
CA LYS A 133 1.54 -4.29 -10.30
C LYS A 133 1.69 -3.01 -11.14
N ASN A 134 0.74 -2.07 -11.04
CA ASN A 134 0.77 -0.86 -11.85
C ASN A 134 1.74 0.18 -11.26
N LYS A 135 2.81 0.51 -12.00
CA LYS A 135 3.82 1.51 -11.62
C LYS A 135 3.25 2.93 -11.45
N ARG A 136 2.05 3.22 -11.93
CA ARG A 136 1.37 4.51 -11.74
C ARG A 136 0.61 4.61 -10.41
N ASN A 137 0.43 3.50 -9.70
CA ASN A 137 -0.31 3.43 -8.44
C ASN A 137 0.63 3.59 -7.23
N ILE A 138 1.49 4.61 -7.27
CA ILE A 138 2.43 4.93 -6.18
C ILE A 138 1.80 5.97 -5.27
N TYR A 139 1.92 5.75 -3.96
CA TYR A 139 1.42 6.63 -2.90
C TYR A 139 2.59 7.00 -1.99
N LEU A 140 2.70 8.28 -1.66
CA LEU A 140 3.77 8.79 -0.81
C LEU A 140 3.29 8.86 0.63
N LYS A 141 4.12 8.41 1.58
CA LYS A 141 3.83 8.54 3.01
C LYS A 141 3.85 10.02 3.39
N LEU A 142 2.80 10.49 4.04
CA LEU A 142 2.78 11.79 4.66
C LEU A 142 3.53 11.73 5.99
N LYS A 143 4.40 12.73 6.20
CA LYS A 143 5.11 12.95 7.46
C LYS A 143 4.15 13.37 8.57
#